data_AF-A0A1Z4JMD3-F1
#
_entry.id   AF-A0A1Z4JMD3-F1
#
_cell.length_a   1.000
_cell.length_b   1.000
_cell.length_c   1.000
_cell.angle_alpha   90.00
_cell.angle_beta   90.00
_cell.angle_gamma   90.00
#
_symmetry.space_group_name_H-M   'P 1'
#
loop_
_entity.id
_entity.type
_entity.pdbx_description
1 polymer ?
#
loop_
_entity_poly.entity_id
_entity_poly.type
_entity_poly.pdbx_seq_one_letter_code
_entity_poly.pdbx_strand_id
1 'polypeptide(L)'
;MSDNMEVNTSVRGNAGLKALREKAGLNRSQMAKAVGVSPRMWQRYENEGRLPDKIDFVLKVSVLAETPVDEVLKAIGFEFPDRNALLAETENAEA
;
A
#
# COMPACT_ATOMS: atom_id res chain seq x y z
N MET A 1 11.67 -0.44 33.02
CA MET A 1 12.55 -0.07 31.90
C MET A 1 11.80 -0.45 30.64
N SER A 2 11.05 0.50 30.11
CA SER A 2 10.26 0.32 28.90
C SER A 2 11.23 0.22 27.73
N ASP A 3 11.26 -0.94 27.10
CA ASP A 3 12.00 -1.13 25.86
C ASP A 3 11.27 -0.29 24.80
N ASN A 4 11.84 0.89 24.51
CA ASN A 4 11.46 1.69 23.35
C ASN A 4 11.79 0.83 22.14
N MET A 5 10.80 0.11 21.62
CA MET A 5 10.90 -0.52 20.32
C MET A 5 10.97 0.61 19.30
N GLU A 6 12.20 1.04 19.01
CA GLU A 6 12.54 1.87 17.87
C GLU A 6 11.92 1.19 16.65
N VAL A 7 10.82 1.75 16.16
CA VAL A 7 10.24 1.36 14.89
C VAL A 7 11.29 1.72 13.86
N ASN A 8 12.09 0.73 13.48
CA ASN A 8 13.10 0.84 12.45
C ASN A 8 12.39 1.23 11.15
N THR A 9 12.36 2.54 10.85
CA THR A 9 11.79 3.15 9.64
C THR A 9 12.63 2.85 8.40
N SER A 10 13.15 1.63 8.28
CA SER A 10 13.78 1.08 7.09
C SER A 10 12.95 -0.08 6.55
N VAL A 11 11.69 0.19 6.18
CA VAL A 11 10.92 -0.77 5.39
C VAL A 11 11.47 -0.73 3.96
N ARG A 12 12.44 -1.62 3.73
CA ARG A 12 12.98 -1.98 2.41
C ARG A 12 11.87 -2.66 1.61
N GLY A 13 11.16 -1.87 0.80
CA GLY A 13 10.19 -2.38 -0.17
C GLY A 13 8.83 -2.80 0.40
N ASN A 14 7.81 -2.74 -0.44
CA ASN A 14 6.45 -3.10 -0.03
C ASN A 14 6.26 -4.62 -0.15
N ALA A 15 6.76 -5.36 0.85
CA ALA A 15 6.73 -6.83 0.87
C ALA A 15 5.30 -7.40 0.68
N GLY A 16 4.27 -6.65 1.09
CA GLY A 16 2.87 -7.03 0.87
C GLY A 16 2.46 -7.05 -0.60
N LEU A 17 2.96 -6.15 -1.45
CA LEU A 17 2.65 -6.19 -2.90
C LEU A 17 3.22 -7.42 -3.60
N LYS A 18 4.42 -7.84 -3.18
CA LYS A 18 5.03 -9.08 -3.69
C LYS A 18 4.14 -10.28 -3.36
N ALA A 19 3.68 -10.38 -2.11
CA ALA A 19 2.82 -11.46 -1.66
C ALA A 19 1.47 -11.48 -2.39
N LEU A 20 0.82 -10.31 -2.57
CA LEU A 20 -0.43 -10.18 -3.32
C LEU A 20 -0.28 -10.63 -4.79
N ARG A 21 0.83 -10.26 -5.43
CA ARG A 21 1.13 -10.71 -6.79
C ARG A 21 1.36 -12.22 -6.89
N GLU A 22 2.08 -12.79 -5.94
CA GLU A 22 2.35 -14.23 -5.90
C GLU A 22 1.07 -15.02 -5.61
N LYS A 23 0.19 -14.52 -4.75
CA LYS A 23 -1.16 -15.06 -4.52
C LYS A 23 -2.00 -15.05 -5.81
N ALA A 24 -1.89 -14.00 -6.62
CA ALA A 24 -2.54 -13.92 -7.93
C ALA A 24 -1.91 -14.85 -9.00
N GLY A 25 -0.79 -15.53 -8.70
CA GLY A 25 -0.09 -16.39 -9.65
C GLY A 25 0.58 -15.63 -10.80
N LEU A 26 0.81 -14.32 -10.64
CA LEU A 26 1.33 -13.45 -11.71
C LEU A 26 2.81 -13.16 -11.55
N ASN A 27 3.54 -13.07 -12.67
CA ASN A 27 4.86 -12.45 -12.67
C ASN A 27 4.74 -10.91 -12.66
N ARG A 28 5.85 -10.22 -12.39
CA ARG A 28 5.89 -8.75 -12.28
C ARG A 28 5.34 -8.05 -13.53
N SER A 29 5.69 -8.54 -14.71
CA SER A 29 5.27 -7.93 -15.99
C SER A 29 3.76 -8.10 -16.23
N GLN A 30 3.22 -9.28 -15.93
CA GLN A 30 1.78 -9.56 -16.03
C GLN A 30 0.99 -8.68 -15.07
N MET A 31 1.43 -8.60 -13.82
CA MET A 31 0.79 -7.77 -12.80
C MET A 31 0.82 -6.29 -13.18
N ALA A 32 1.99 -5.77 -13.59
CA ALA A 32 2.15 -4.40 -14.05
C ALA A 32 1.19 -4.06 -15.21
N LYS A 33 1.09 -4.95 -16.20
CA LYS A 33 0.16 -4.81 -17.32
C LYS A 33 -1.30 -4.80 -16.85
N ALA A 34 -1.68 -5.71 -15.95
CA ALA A 34 -3.05 -5.83 -15.46
C ALA A 34 -3.49 -4.59 -14.65
N VAL A 35 -2.60 -4.02 -13.85
CA VAL A 35 -2.88 -2.81 -13.06
C VAL A 35 -2.63 -1.50 -13.82
N GLY A 36 -2.15 -1.57 -15.06
CA GLY A 36 -1.96 -0.41 -15.94
C GLY A 36 -0.74 0.45 -15.62
N VAL A 37 0.36 -0.14 -15.13
CA VAL A 37 1.63 0.55 -14.85
C VAL A 37 2.80 -0.06 -15.62
N SER A 38 3.92 0.66 -15.73
CA SER A 38 5.12 0.08 -16.33
C SER A 38 5.75 -1.00 -15.43
N PRO A 39 6.41 -2.03 -15.97
CA PRO A 39 7.12 -3.04 -15.17
C PRO A 39 8.15 -2.43 -14.22
N ARG A 40 8.81 -1.34 -14.64
CA ARG A 40 9.73 -0.57 -13.79
C ARG A 40 9.00 0.06 -12.61
N MET A 41 7.82 0.64 -12.82
CA MET A 41 7.02 1.23 -11.75
C MET A 41 6.55 0.17 -10.75
N TRP A 42 6.12 -1.00 -11.23
CA TRP A 42 5.80 -2.13 -10.37
C TRP A 42 7.01 -2.58 -9.51
N GLN A 43 8.19 -2.70 -10.13
CA GLN A 43 9.43 -3.02 -9.41
C GLN A 43 9.76 -1.99 -8.32
N ARG A 44 9.52 -0.70 -8.58
CA ARG A 44 9.69 0.35 -7.59
C ARG A 44 8.72 0.20 -6.42
N TYR A 45 7.46 -0.15 -6.68
CA TYR A 45 6.50 -0.40 -5.61
C TYR A 45 6.95 -1.56 -4.71
N GLU A 46 7.41 -2.67 -5.28
CA GLU A 46 7.91 -3.81 -4.49
C GLU A 46 9.19 -3.48 -3.70
N ASN A 47 10.08 -2.63 -4.20
CA ASN A 47 11.45 -2.49 -3.66
C ASN A 47 11.75 -1.14 -2.98
N GLU A 48 11.15 -0.05 -3.44
CA GLU A 48 11.47 1.33 -3.02
C GLU A 48 10.43 1.89 -2.03
N GLY A 49 9.40 1.10 -1.65
CA GLY A 49 8.40 1.50 -0.66
C GLY A 49 7.45 2.61 -1.13
N ARG A 50 7.44 2.93 -2.42
CA ARG A 50 6.53 3.94 -2.99
C ARG A 50 5.10 3.41 -3.03
N LEU A 51 4.18 4.20 -2.48
CA LEU A 51 2.75 3.93 -2.56
C LEU A 51 2.20 4.27 -3.96
N PRO A 52 1.29 3.44 -4.50
CA PRO A 52 0.43 3.83 -5.61
C PRO A 52 -0.45 5.01 -5.20
N ASP A 53 -0.60 5.99 -6.08
CA ASP A 53 -1.38 7.21 -5.88
C ASP A 53 -2.84 7.09 -6.36
N LYS A 54 -3.15 6.04 -7.15
CA LYS A 54 -4.47 5.84 -7.76
C LYS A 54 -5.25 4.75 -7.05
N ILE A 55 -6.48 5.06 -6.63
CA ILE A 55 -7.41 4.07 -6.06
C ILE A 55 -7.69 2.90 -7.03
N ASP A 56 -7.74 3.17 -8.33
CA ASP A 56 -7.90 2.16 -9.38
C ASP A 56 -6.82 1.06 -9.33
N PHE A 57 -5.59 1.41 -8.95
CA PHE A 57 -4.53 0.41 -8.74
C PHE A 57 -4.93 -0.56 -7.61
N VAL A 58 -5.36 -0.01 -6.47
CA VAL A 58 -5.71 -0.79 -5.27
C VAL A 58 -6.88 -1.73 -5.57
N LEU A 59 -7.90 -1.23 -6.26
CA LEU A 59 -9.07 -2.03 -6.66
C LEU A 59 -8.67 -3.17 -7.61
N LYS A 60 -7.83 -2.90 -8.62
CA LYS A 60 -7.35 -3.94 -9.53
C LYS A 60 -6.53 -5.01 -8.82
N VAL A 61 -5.65 -4.61 -7.89
CA VAL A 61 -4.87 -5.57 -7.09
C VAL A 61 -5.80 -6.42 -6.20
N SER A 62 -6.80 -5.81 -5.57
CA SER A 62 -7.81 -6.51 -4.75
C SER A 62 -8.52 -7.59 -5.54
N VAL A 63 -8.99 -7.27 -6.75
CA VAL A 63 -9.65 -8.25 -7.63
C VAL A 63 -8.69 -9.35 -8.08
N LEU A 64 -7.49 -8.99 -8.56
CA LEU A 64 -6.52 -9.96 -9.09
C LEU A 64 -5.99 -10.93 -8.02
N ALA A 65 -5.82 -10.45 -6.79
CA ALA A 65 -5.30 -11.24 -5.68
C ALA A 65 -6.41 -11.91 -4.85
N GLU A 66 -7.68 -11.72 -5.21
CA GLU A 66 -8.84 -12.18 -4.42
C GLU A 66 -8.69 -11.80 -2.93
N THR A 67 -8.39 -10.53 -2.69
CA THR A 67 -8.09 -10.00 -1.35
C THR A 67 -8.95 -8.77 -1.09
N PRO A 68 -9.60 -8.64 0.07
CA PRO A 68 -10.34 -7.44 0.45
C PRO A 68 -9.50 -6.15 0.33
N VAL A 69 -10.14 -5.04 -0.03
CA VAL A 69 -9.45 -3.75 -0.27
C VAL A 69 -8.69 -3.27 0.96
N ASP A 70 -9.24 -3.45 2.16
CA ASP A 70 -8.60 -3.03 3.41
C ASP A 70 -7.31 -3.83 3.69
N GLU A 71 -7.30 -5.12 3.38
CA GLU A 71 -6.09 -5.95 3.46
C GLU A 71 -5.04 -5.52 2.44
N VAL A 72 -5.44 -5.13 1.22
CA VAL A 72 -4.52 -4.57 0.23
C VAL A 72 -3.92 -3.26 0.72
N LEU A 73 -4.73 -2.37 1.30
CA LEU A 73 -4.26 -1.10 1.87
C LEU A 73 -3.26 -1.31 3.01
N LYS A 74 -3.56 -2.22 3.94
CA LYS A 74 -2.62 -2.61 5.00
C LYS A 74 -1.33 -3.20 4.43
N ALA A 75 -1.44 -4.06 3.42
CA ALA A 75 -0.30 -4.69 2.76
C ALA A 75 0.62 -3.69 2.03
N ILE A 76 0.10 -2.53 1.63
CA ILE A 76 0.91 -1.46 1.06
C ILE A 76 1.44 -0.46 2.11
N GLY A 77 1.09 -0.64 3.39
CA GLY A 77 1.48 0.26 4.47
C GLY A 77 0.59 1.48 4.62
N PHE A 78 -0.64 1.45 4.08
CA PHE A 78 -1.64 2.47 4.34
C PHE A 78 -2.38 2.16 5.64
N GLU A 79 -2.41 3.14 6.55
CA GLU A 79 -3.20 3.10 7.78
C GLU A 79 -4.37 4.06 7.67
N PHE A 80 -5.55 3.63 8.14
CA PHE A 80 -6.71 4.52 8.18
C PHE A 80 -6.53 5.53 9.32
N PRO A 81 -6.59 6.84 9.04
CA PRO A 81 -6.58 7.84 10.09
C PRO A 81 -7.83 7.70 10.97
N ASP A 82 -7.69 8.05 12.25
CA ASP A 82 -8.84 8.16 13.15
C ASP A 82 -9.80 9.24 12.64
N ARG A 83 -11.07 8.87 12.44
CA ARG A 83 -12.14 9.77 12.02
C ARG A 83 -12.23 10.99 12.94
N ASN A 84 -12.06 10.82 14.24
CA ASN A 84 -12.17 11.92 15.19
C ASN A 84 -10.98 12.86 15.10
N ALA A 85 -9.78 12.34 14.82
CA ALA A 85 -8.58 13.15 14.60
C ALA A 85 -8.74 14.02 13.33
N LEU A 86 -9.24 13.44 12.23
CA LEU A 86 -9.50 14.16 10.99
C LEU A 86 -10.49 15.33 11.16
N LEU A 87 -11.54 15.15 11.96
CA LEU A 87 -12.54 16.20 12.18
C LEU A 87 -11.99 17.34 13.05
N ALA A 88 -11.12 17.03 14.02
CA ALA A 88 -10.49 18.04 14.88
C ALA A 88 -9.54 18.99 14.12
N GLU A 89 -8.94 18.53 13.02
CA GLU A 89 -8.08 19.36 12.15
C GLU A 89 -8.88 20.41 11.36
N THR A 90 -10.13 20.12 11.03
CA THR A 90 -10.99 21.05 10.27
C THR A 90 -11.50 22.22 11.10
N GLU A 91 -11.67 22.04 12.41
CA GLU A 91 -12.17 23.10 13.30
C GLU A 91 -11.09 24.17 13.61
N ASN A 92 -9.81 23.81 13.52
CA ASN A 92 -8.68 24.72 13.78
C ASN A 92 -8.22 25.51 12.55
N ALA A 93 -8.75 25.21 11.36
CA ALA A 93 -8.36 25.87 10.11
C ALA A 93 -9.15 27.17 9.81
N GLU A 94 -10.18 27.46 10.61
CA GLU A 94 -11.06 28.65 10.45
C GLU A 94 -10.79 29.76 11.49
N ALA A 95 -9.77 29.63 12.34
CA ALA A 95 -9.36 30.60 13.36
C ALA A 95 -8.07 31.34 12.97
#